data_AF-A0A944VBY2-F1
#
_entry.id   AF-A0A944VBY2-F1
#
_cell.length_a   1.000
_cell.length_b   1.000
_cell.length_c   1.000
_cell.angle_alpha   90.00
_cell.angle_beta   90.00
_cell.angle_gamma   90.00
#
_symmetry.space_group_name_H-M   'P 1'
#
loop_
_entity.id
_entity.type
_entity.pdbx_description
1 polymer ?
#
loop_
_entity_poly.entity_id
_entity_poly.type
_entity_poly.pdbx_seq_one_letter_code
_entity_poly.pdbx_strand_id
1 'polypeptide(L)'
;MWVSEAINISVTALLVPVLAVLSGLLPVREAFANFANPISFLFMGGVALAAGLQKHQLDEAFAVKILSFSGGRPLPAILVTLL
;
A
#
# COMPACT_ATOMS: atom_id res chain seq x y z
N MET A 1 1.62 -2.56 -22.06
CA MET A 1 2.59 -2.03 -21.08
C MET A 1 2.42 -2.62 -19.68
N TRP A 2 1.18 -2.77 -19.15
CA TRP A 2 0.97 -3.40 -17.83
C TRP A 2 1.32 -4.89 -17.74
N VAL A 3 1.04 -5.68 -18.78
CA VAL A 3 1.34 -7.13 -18.79
C VAL A 3 2.79 -7.41 -19.17
N SER A 4 3.46 -6.45 -19.82
CA SER A 4 4.80 -6.62 -20.37
C SER A 4 5.93 -6.12 -19.46
N GLU A 5 5.60 -5.53 -18.30
CA GLU A 5 6.52 -4.88 -17.32
C GLU A 5 7.60 -3.93 -17.89
N ALA A 6 7.54 -3.61 -19.18
CA ALA A 6 8.56 -2.81 -19.87
C ALA A 6 8.72 -1.40 -19.28
N ILE A 7 7.74 -0.92 -18.52
CA ILE A 7 7.79 0.36 -17.80
C ILE A 7 7.14 0.19 -16.42
N ASN A 8 7.74 0.79 -15.39
CA ASN A 8 7.22 0.81 -14.03
C ASN A 8 5.72 1.19 -13.99
N ILE A 9 4.93 0.46 -13.20
CA ILE A 9 3.48 0.63 -13.06
C ILE A 9 3.10 2.09 -12.73
N SER A 10 3.88 2.76 -11.87
CA SER A 10 3.66 4.16 -11.51
C SER A 10 3.86 5.11 -12.70
N VAL A 11 4.85 4.84 -13.55
CA VAL A 11 5.10 5.64 -14.77
C VAL A 11 3.96 5.45 -15.76
N THR A 12 3.48 4.22 -15.92
CA THR A 12 2.34 3.94 -16.81
C THR A 12 1.06 4.62 -16.32
N ALA A 13 0.83 4.66 -15.00
CA ALA A 13 -0.32 5.33 -14.40
C ALA A 13 -0.32 6.85 -14.66
N LEU A 14 0.86 7.49 -14.64
CA LEU A 14 1.03 8.92 -14.96
C LEU A 14 0.92 9.22 -16.47
N LEU A 15 1.24 8.25 -17.32
CA LEU A 15 1.26 8.46 -18.77
C LEU A 15 -0.14 8.65 -19.37
N VAL A 16 -1.15 7.97 -18.82
CA VAL A 16 -2.57 8.06 -19.25
C VAL A 16 -3.14 9.49 -19.15
N PRO A 17 -3.13 10.17 -17.99
CA PRO A 17 -3.65 11.53 -17.88
C PRO A 17 -2.80 12.54 -18.67
N VAL A 18 -1.48 12.34 -18.77
CA VAL A 18 -0.60 13.20 -19.59
C VAL A 18 -1.01 13.13 -21.07
N LEU A 19 -1.22 11.93 -21.61
CA LEU A 19 -1.71 11.78 -22.98
C LEU A 19 -3.11 12.38 -23.17
N ALA A 20 -4.00 12.25 -22.18
CA ALA A 20 -5.35 12.84 -22.23
C ALA A 20 -5.33 14.39 -22.29
N VAL A 21 -4.39 15.03 -21.57
CA VAL A 21 -4.18 16.49 -21.63
C VAL A 21 -3.56 16.89 -22.97
N LEU A 22 -2.51 16.17 -23.41
CA LEU A 22 -1.80 16.49 -24.66
C LEU A 22 -2.69 16.32 -25.90
N SER A 23 -3.64 15.40 -25.85
CA SER A 23 -4.65 15.19 -26.91
C SER A 23 -5.81 16.19 -26.85
N GLY A 24 -5.85 17.06 -25.83
CA GLY A 24 -6.91 18.07 -25.67
C GLY A 24 -8.26 17.50 -25.23
N LEU A 25 -8.31 16.23 -24.80
CA LEU A 25 -9.56 15.57 -24.38
C LEU A 25 -10.07 16.11 -23.05
N LEU A 26 -9.18 16.44 -22.11
CA LEU A 26 -9.51 16.88 -20.77
C LEU A 26 -8.58 18.02 -20.30
N PRO A 27 -9.09 18.99 -19.54
CA PRO A 27 -8.24 19.98 -18.88
C PRO A 27 -7.38 19.32 -17.79
N VAL A 28 -6.19 19.88 -17.55
CA VAL A 28 -5.19 19.34 -16.59
C VAL A 28 -5.81 18.97 -15.25
N ARG A 29 -6.66 19.84 -14.71
CA ARG A 29 -7.28 19.63 -13.40
C ARG A 29 -8.16 18.39 -13.35
N GLU A 30 -8.89 18.09 -14.43
CA GLU A 30 -9.78 16.94 -14.50
C GLU A 30 -9.00 15.65 -14.76
N ALA A 31 -7.99 15.69 -15.64
CA ALA A 31 -7.15 14.52 -15.92
C ALA A 31 -6.43 13.98 -14.67
N PHE A 32 -6.00 14.87 -13.77
CA PHE A 32 -5.31 14.49 -12.53
C PHE A 32 -6.23 14.37 -11.31
N ALA A 33 -7.52 14.71 -11.41
CA ALA A 33 -8.45 14.67 -10.27
C ALA A 33 -8.51 13.28 -9.60
N ASN A 34 -8.39 12.20 -10.40
CA ASN A 34 -8.41 10.83 -9.93
C ASN A 34 -7.20 10.47 -9.02
N PHE A 35 -6.08 11.16 -9.13
CA PHE A 35 -4.94 10.97 -8.21
C PHE A 35 -5.24 11.50 -6.81
N ALA A 36 -6.10 12.50 -6.71
CA ALA A 36 -6.54 13.08 -5.44
C ALA A 36 -7.80 12.39 -4.86
N ASN A 37 -8.09 11.15 -5.30
CA ASN A 37 -9.23 10.41 -4.79
C ASN A 37 -9.06 10.10 -3.29
N PRO A 38 -10.10 10.29 -2.46
CA PRO A 38 -10.07 9.97 -1.02
C PRO A 38 -9.54 8.57 -0.69
N ILE A 39 -9.80 7.58 -1.54
CA ILE A 39 -9.32 6.19 -1.35
C ILE A 39 -7.79 6.12 -1.44
N SER A 40 -7.17 6.89 -2.34
CA SER A 40 -5.70 6.95 -2.45
C SER A 40 -5.08 7.58 -1.20
N PHE A 41 -5.71 8.64 -0.68
CA PHE A 41 -5.30 9.27 0.58
C PHE A 41 -5.53 8.36 1.79
N LEU A 42 -6.61 7.57 1.82
CA LEU A 42 -6.85 6.57 2.86
C LEU A 42 -5.75 5.50 2.85
N PHE A 43 -5.34 5.03 1.67
CA PHE A 43 -4.26 4.07 1.53
C PHE A 43 -2.93 4.66 2.01
N MET A 44 -2.61 5.90 1.61
CA MET A 44 -1.45 6.63 2.14
C MET A 44 -1.49 6.78 3.66
N GLY A 45 -2.65 7.11 4.23
CA GLY A 45 -2.86 7.18 5.68
C GLY A 45 -2.65 5.84 6.38
N GLY A 46 -3.13 4.75 5.79
CA GLY A 46 -2.90 3.39 6.26
C GLY A 46 -1.43 2.99 6.25
N VAL A 47 -0.71 3.32 5.17
CA VAL A 47 0.74 3.10 5.06
C VAL A 47 1.50 3.95 6.08
N ALA A 48 1.13 5.22 6.25
CA ALA A 48 1.72 6.11 7.25
C ALA A 48 1.49 5.61 8.68
N LEU A 49 0.30 5.10 8.98
CA LEU A 49 -0.01 4.44 10.25
C LEU A 49 0.85 3.19 10.46
N ALA A 50 0.93 2.31 9.47
CA ALA A 50 1.77 1.11 9.53
C ALA A 50 3.24 1.47 9.77
N ALA A 51 3.76 2.48 9.07
CA ALA A 51 5.12 2.99 9.29
C ALA A 51 5.30 3.59 10.70
N GLY A 52 4.28 4.25 11.25
CA GLY A 52 4.27 4.71 12.63
C GLY A 52 4.35 3.57 13.63
N LEU A 53 3.53 2.52 13.44
CA LEU A 53 3.56 1.32 14.27
C LEU A 53 4.93 0.64 14.23
N GLN A 54 5.50 0.49 13.04
CA GLN A 54 6.82 -0.10 12.84
C GLN A 54 7.93 0.76 13.48
N LYS A 55 7.87 2.09 13.36
CA LYS A 55 8.83 2.99 14.01
C LYS A 55 8.83 2.84 15.53
N HIS A 56 7.67 2.54 16.11
CA HIS A 56 7.51 2.28 17.54
C HIS A 56 7.70 0.80 17.92
N GLN A 57 8.15 -0.06 16.98
CA GLN A 57 8.32 -1.51 17.18
C GLN A 57 7.05 -2.18 17.74
N LEU A 58 5.87 -1.60 17.45
CA LEU A 58 4.61 -2.13 17.92
C LEU A 58 4.25 -3.42 17.18
N ASP A 59 4.62 -3.53 15.91
CA ASP A 59 4.57 -4.76 15.13
C ASP A 59 5.34 -5.91 15.81
N GLU A 60 6.56 -5.65 16.29
CA GLU A 60 7.35 -6.62 17.04
C GLU A 60 6.75 -6.93 18.43
N ALA A 61 6.29 -5.91 19.15
CA ALA A 61 5.64 -6.09 20.45
C ALA A 61 4.38 -6.97 20.35
N PHE A 62 3.57 -6.79 19.29
CA PHE A 62 2.43 -7.66 19.02
C PHE A 62 2.89 -9.08 18.66
N ALA A 63 3.92 -9.24 17.83
CA ALA A 63 4.45 -10.56 17.48
C ALA A 63 4.94 -11.33 18.72
N VAL A 64 5.75 -10.71 19.58
CA VAL A 64 6.24 -11.33 20.82
C VAL A 64 5.09 -11.67 21.76
N LYS A 65 4.09 -10.80 21.88
CA LYS A 65 2.92 -11.06 22.72
C LYS A 65 2.15 -12.28 22.21
N ILE A 66 1.87 -12.37 20.92
CA ILE A 66 1.19 -13.51 20.29
C ILE A 66 2.01 -14.81 20.50
N LEU A 67 3.32 -14.76 20.28
CA LEU A 67 4.22 -15.90 20.51
C LEU A 67 4.25 -16.33 21.98
N SER A 68 4.21 -15.38 22.92
CA SER A 68 4.18 -15.68 24.36
C SER A 68 2.89 -16.41 24.77
N PHE A 69 1.75 -16.09 24.14
CA PHE A 69 0.50 -16.82 24.34
C PHE A 69 0.56 -18.27 23.86
N SER A 70 1.46 -18.58 22.93
CA SER A 70 1.67 -19.92 22.41
C SER A 70 2.49 -20.85 23.34
N GLY A 71 3.02 -20.31 24.44
CA GLY A 71 3.74 -21.08 25.45
C GLY A 71 5.09 -21.64 24.99
N GLY A 72 5.75 -20.99 24.02
CA GLY A 72 7.11 -21.33 23.58
C GLY A 72 7.23 -22.62 22.76
N ARG A 73 6.11 -23.19 22.30
CA ARG A 73 6.07 -24.41 21.49
C ARG A 73 5.91 -24.05 20.00
N PRO A 74 6.74 -24.60 19.09
CA PRO A 74 6.76 -24.18 17.69
C PRO A 74 5.45 -24.50 16.94
N LEU A 75 4.83 -25.65 17.22
CA LEU A 75 3.58 -26.08 16.56
C LEU A 75 2.39 -25.15 16.83
N PRO A 76 2.02 -24.83 18.09
CA PRO A 76 0.96 -23.88 18.36
C PRO A 76 1.33 -22.44 17.97
N ALA A 77 2.62 -22.08 17.87
CA ALA A 77 3.03 -20.72 17.50
C ALA A 77 2.77 -20.45 16.02
N ILE A 78 3.08 -21.45 15.18
CA ILE A 78 2.75 -21.46 13.76
C ILE A 78 1.22 -21.43 13.58
N LEU A 79 0.48 -22.23 14.36
CA LEU A 79 -0.97 -22.31 14.25
C LEU A 79 -1.66 -20.99 14.63
N VAL A 80 -1.20 -20.31 15.68
CA VAL A 80 -1.75 -19.02 16.15
C VAL A 80 -1.35 -17.84 15.26
N THR A 81 -0.23 -17.94 14.53
CA THR A 81 0.20 -16.88 13.59
C THR A 81 -0.48 -17.02 12.22
N LEU A 82 -0.90 -18.23 11.86
CA LEU A 82 -1.62 -18.52 10.61
C LEU A 82 -3.16 -18.36 10.72
N LEU A 83 -3.71 -18.35 11.93
CA LEU A 83 -5.13 -18.10 12.23
C LEU A 83 -5.37 -16.62 12.52
#